data_AF-A0AB74NDY8-F1
#
_entry.id   AF-A0AB74NDY8-F1
#
_cell.length_a   1.000
_cell.length_b   1.000
_cell.length_c   1.000
_cell.angle_alpha   90.00
_cell.angle_beta   90.00
_cell.angle_gamma   90.00
#
_symmetry.space_group_name_H-M   'P 1'
#
loop_
_entity.id
_entity.type
_entity.pdbx_description
1 polymer ?
#
loop_
_entity_poly.entity_id
_entity_poly.type
_entity_poly.pdbx_seq_one_letter_code
_entity_poly.pdbx_strand_id
1 'polypeptide(L)'
;MNYFKKSGLSLLIIALSISLLAGCDKEKKADTATEDSLYSKETLVKYNDYVNLSNAINDDFLNARAYYLKNYSDENGNFKQLSSNDIFIPIRTPAETVNAITTMKDSISETPSFPMDKGIQELSTDLANEIRILNDLQTYFASKSYLDDDFVEARSLHKELVNSVKKSYKEIQTFNDAMQKINTEQQKFATEKMKKSGELTPLALNNFLSDSEKLIAELRKQKVTAANVVELDIASYEEYYNNLTKSYEKFIKASKDETQLQKEKLTSNNLVFLVKKATSIKAEATLLLNRAKTKQAIPESDLKNPIFIETTEGTPEKLIKEYNNLITDYNSSLSFHKKYPRRINSVGIIFIY
;
A
#
# COMPACT_ATOMS: atom_id res chain seq x y z
N MET A 1 38.43 41.19 -9.40
CA MET A 1 37.45 42.11 -8.81
C MET A 1 36.92 42.97 -9.94
N ASN A 2 35.84 42.54 -10.58
CA ASN A 2 35.51 43.01 -11.91
C ASN A 2 34.00 43.00 -12.20
N TYR A 3 33.58 44.10 -12.82
CA TYR A 3 32.40 44.37 -13.63
C TYR A 3 31.06 44.74 -12.99
N PHE A 4 30.86 46.06 -13.04
CA PHE A 4 29.60 46.80 -13.04
C PHE A 4 28.68 46.44 -14.23
N LYS A 5 27.38 46.68 -13.96
CA LYS A 5 26.29 47.08 -14.87
C LYS A 5 25.64 46.02 -15.76
N LYS A 6 24.54 45.53 -15.19
CA LYS A 6 23.34 44.94 -15.81
C LYS A 6 22.93 45.70 -17.08
N SER A 7 23.25 45.12 -18.23
CA SER A 7 22.55 45.34 -19.50
C SER A 7 21.25 44.55 -19.50
N GLY A 8 20.18 45.16 -20.01
CA GLY A 8 18.87 44.53 -20.16
C GLY A 8 18.91 43.30 -21.06
N LEU A 9 18.08 42.32 -20.73
CA LEU A 9 17.66 41.28 -21.64
C LEU A 9 16.23 40.84 -21.29
N SER A 10 15.44 40.71 -22.34
CA SER A 10 13.99 40.64 -22.42
C SER A 10 13.30 39.62 -21.50
N LEU A 11 12.24 40.11 -20.85
CA LEU A 11 11.05 39.34 -20.48
C LEU A 11 10.33 38.89 -21.76
N LEU A 12 10.36 37.58 -22.06
CA LEU A 12 9.34 36.85 -22.83
C LEU A 12 9.86 35.45 -23.18
N ILE A 13 9.61 34.44 -22.33
CA ILE A 13 9.41 33.05 -22.79
C ILE A 13 8.35 32.38 -21.90
N ILE A 14 7.11 32.55 -22.34
CA ILE A 14 6.07 31.52 -22.50
C ILE A 14 5.73 30.65 -21.26
N ALA A 15 4.69 31.11 -20.56
CA ALA A 15 3.70 30.21 -19.98
C ALA A 15 2.97 29.49 -21.12
N LEU A 16 3.37 28.25 -21.43
CA LEU A 16 2.57 27.32 -22.23
C LEU A 16 1.95 26.32 -21.27
N SER A 17 0.73 26.66 -20.87
CA SER A 17 -0.37 25.75 -20.56
C SER A 17 -0.21 24.37 -21.21
N ILE A 18 0.18 23.36 -20.41
CA ILE A 18 -0.17 21.96 -20.68
C ILE A 18 -1.56 21.75 -20.08
N SER A 19 -2.54 22.33 -20.75
CA SER A 19 -3.93 21.90 -20.70
C SER A 19 -4.22 21.38 -22.10
N LEU A 20 -4.46 20.07 -22.20
CA LEU A 20 -4.99 19.28 -23.33
C LEU A 20 -4.10 18.06 -23.64
N LEU A 21 -4.23 16.99 -22.84
CA LEU A 21 -4.18 15.59 -23.32
C LEU A 21 -4.97 14.68 -22.35
N ALA A 22 -6.20 15.05 -21.98
CA ALA A 22 -7.12 14.14 -21.28
C ALA A 22 -7.80 13.12 -22.22
N GLY A 23 -7.24 12.89 -23.42
CA GLY A 23 -7.84 12.06 -24.47
C GLY A 23 -6.91 11.06 -25.14
N CYS A 24 -5.67 10.89 -24.66
CA CYS A 24 -4.65 10.05 -25.32
C CYS A 24 -3.91 9.08 -24.38
N ASP A 25 -4.37 8.94 -23.13
CA ASP A 25 -3.73 8.09 -22.12
C ASP A 25 -4.30 6.67 -22.07
N LYS A 26 -5.53 6.44 -22.56
CA LYS A 26 -6.18 5.12 -22.49
C LYS A 26 -5.49 4.09 -23.41
N GLU A 27 -5.20 4.46 -24.66
CA GLU A 27 -4.46 3.58 -25.60
C GLU A 27 -3.06 3.25 -25.07
N LYS A 28 -2.34 4.26 -24.54
CA LYS A 28 -1.01 4.06 -23.92
C LYS A 28 -1.05 3.17 -22.68
N LYS A 29 -2.08 3.28 -21.83
CA LYS A 29 -2.26 2.40 -20.66
C LYS A 29 -2.62 0.97 -21.07
N ALA A 30 -3.49 0.81 -22.06
CA ALA A 30 -3.88 -0.50 -22.60
C ALA A 30 -2.70 -1.26 -23.22
N ASP A 31 -1.77 -0.56 -23.87
CA ASP A 31 -0.52 -1.14 -24.41
C ASP A 31 0.42 -1.70 -23.33
N THR A 32 0.31 -1.21 -22.09
CA THR A 32 1.07 -1.72 -20.94
C THR A 32 0.34 -2.82 -20.16
N ALA A 33 -0.92 -3.09 -20.50
CA ALA A 33 -1.76 -4.06 -19.82
C ALA A 33 -1.41 -5.49 -20.27
N THR A 34 -1.30 -6.42 -19.31
CA THR A 34 -0.86 -7.78 -19.59
C THR A 34 -1.87 -8.61 -20.39
N GLU A 35 -1.37 -9.50 -21.25
CA GLU A 35 -2.17 -10.50 -21.98
C GLU A 35 -2.54 -11.72 -21.10
N ASP A 36 -1.89 -11.91 -19.94
CA ASP A 36 -2.15 -13.03 -19.01
C ASP A 36 -3.16 -12.64 -17.93
N SER A 37 -4.32 -12.16 -18.36
CA SER A 37 -5.37 -11.62 -17.50
C SER A 37 -6.73 -12.26 -17.76
N LEU A 38 -7.55 -12.36 -16.70
CA LEU A 38 -8.97 -12.75 -16.81
C LEU A 38 -9.77 -11.71 -17.61
N TYR A 39 -9.38 -10.45 -17.47
CA TYR A 39 -10.00 -9.28 -18.08
C TYR A 39 -9.37 -8.93 -19.44
N SER A 40 -10.16 -8.33 -20.34
CA SER A 40 -9.65 -7.70 -21.58
C SER A 40 -8.63 -6.61 -21.25
N LYS A 41 -7.82 -6.17 -22.22
CA LYS A 41 -6.81 -5.12 -22.00
C LYS A 41 -7.44 -3.84 -21.43
N GLU A 42 -8.60 -3.44 -21.94
CA GLU A 42 -9.35 -2.27 -21.51
C GLU A 42 -9.88 -2.43 -20.09
N THR A 43 -10.49 -3.58 -19.80
CA THR A 43 -11.01 -3.90 -18.45
C THR A 43 -9.87 -4.03 -17.43
N LEU A 44 -8.70 -4.47 -17.87
CA LEU A 44 -7.50 -4.59 -17.04
C LEU A 44 -6.90 -3.23 -16.67
N VAL A 45 -7.04 -2.20 -17.51
CA VAL A 45 -6.67 -0.83 -17.14
C VAL A 45 -7.47 -0.37 -15.93
N LYS A 46 -8.80 -0.56 -15.95
CA LYS A 46 -9.68 -0.25 -14.81
C LYS A 46 -9.29 -1.02 -13.56
N TYR A 47 -9.07 -2.34 -13.68
CA TYR A 47 -8.58 -3.17 -12.58
C TYR A 47 -7.27 -2.63 -11.99
N ASN A 48 -6.30 -2.29 -12.85
CA ASN A 48 -4.99 -1.79 -12.42
C ASN A 48 -5.10 -0.43 -11.74
N ASP A 49 -5.98 0.46 -12.20
CA ASP A 49 -6.23 1.74 -11.54
C ASP A 49 -6.84 1.52 -10.15
N TYR A 50 -7.72 0.52 -9.98
CA TYR A 50 -8.29 0.17 -8.67
C TYR A 50 -7.25 -0.48 -7.74
N VAL A 51 -6.35 -1.32 -8.27
CA VAL A 51 -5.20 -1.84 -7.53
C VAL A 51 -4.31 -0.70 -7.06
N ASN A 52 -4.02 0.29 -7.92
CA ASN A 52 -3.20 1.44 -7.54
C ASN A 52 -3.86 2.26 -6.44
N LEU A 53 -5.18 2.50 -6.54
CA LEU A 53 -5.93 3.19 -5.49
C LEU A 53 -5.91 2.42 -4.17
N SER A 54 -6.17 1.11 -4.20
CA SER A 54 -6.11 0.27 -3.00
C SER A 54 -4.72 0.28 -2.36
N ASN A 55 -3.66 0.18 -3.17
CA ASN A 55 -2.29 0.20 -2.66
C ASN A 55 -1.91 1.56 -2.07
N ALA A 56 -2.26 2.67 -2.72
CA ALA A 56 -2.00 4.02 -2.23
C ALA A 56 -2.79 4.32 -0.94
N ILE A 57 -4.04 3.86 -0.86
CA ILE A 57 -4.85 3.97 0.37
C ILE A 57 -4.16 3.23 1.51
N ASN A 58 -3.81 1.95 1.30
CA ASN A 58 -3.28 1.07 2.34
C ASN A 58 -1.82 1.36 2.74
N ASP A 59 -1.14 2.25 2.01
CA ASP A 59 0.21 2.71 2.33
C ASP A 59 0.21 4.22 2.63
N ASP A 60 0.32 5.05 1.59
CA ASP A 60 0.52 6.50 1.70
C ASP A 60 -0.55 7.21 2.54
N PHE A 61 -1.84 6.97 2.26
CA PHE A 61 -2.93 7.66 2.93
C PHE A 61 -3.13 7.22 4.38
N LEU A 62 -3.23 5.91 4.63
CA LEU A 62 -3.43 5.42 6.00
C LEU A 62 -2.21 5.73 6.89
N ASN A 63 -0.99 5.74 6.33
CA ASN A 63 0.20 6.21 7.05
C ASN A 63 0.13 7.71 7.36
N ALA A 64 -0.26 8.56 6.41
CA ALA A 64 -0.43 9.99 6.65
C ALA A 64 -1.48 10.28 7.74
N ARG A 65 -2.64 9.59 7.67
CA ARG A 65 -3.71 9.66 8.67
C ARG A 65 -3.24 9.22 10.05
N ALA A 66 -2.64 8.03 10.15
CA ALA A 66 -2.15 7.49 11.41
C ALA A 66 -1.07 8.38 12.02
N TYR A 67 -0.17 8.93 11.19
CA TYR A 67 0.87 9.84 11.63
C TYR A 67 0.31 11.14 12.20
N TYR A 68 -0.71 11.72 11.55
CA TYR A 68 -1.40 12.89 12.11
C TYR A 68 -2.04 12.57 13.46
N LEU A 69 -2.90 11.55 13.52
CA LEU A 69 -3.64 11.21 14.73
C LEU A 69 -2.69 10.89 15.90
N LYS A 70 -1.61 10.15 15.66
CA LYS A 70 -0.60 9.84 16.69
C LYS A 70 -0.01 11.10 17.35
N ASN A 71 0.21 12.15 16.57
CA ASN A 71 0.91 13.35 17.05
C ASN A 71 -0.05 14.44 17.56
N TYR A 72 -1.27 14.49 17.00
CA TYR A 72 -2.21 15.59 17.20
C TYR A 72 -3.55 15.15 17.79
N SER A 73 -3.73 13.87 18.12
CA SER A 73 -4.86 13.37 18.91
C SER A 73 -4.41 12.90 20.30
N ASP A 74 -5.28 13.04 21.29
CA ASP A 74 -5.18 12.29 22.56
C ASP A 74 -5.73 10.85 22.41
N GLU A 75 -5.66 10.08 23.49
CA GLU A 75 -6.15 8.69 23.54
C GLU A 75 -7.66 8.54 23.28
N ASN A 76 -8.43 9.63 23.39
CA ASN A 76 -9.87 9.65 23.14
C ASN A 76 -10.21 10.22 21.75
N GLY A 77 -9.19 10.50 20.93
CA GLY A 77 -9.35 11.08 19.60
C GLY A 77 -9.70 12.57 19.61
N ASN A 78 -9.49 13.29 20.71
CA ASN A 78 -9.62 14.75 20.76
C ASN A 78 -8.33 15.43 20.31
N PHE A 79 -8.44 16.69 19.89
CA PHE A 79 -7.27 17.48 19.52
C PHE A 79 -6.30 17.64 20.70
N LYS A 80 -5.06 17.19 20.50
CA LYS A 80 -3.95 17.41 21.42
C LYS A 80 -3.24 18.70 21.08
N GLN A 81 -3.42 19.72 21.93
CA GLN A 81 -2.71 20.98 21.79
C GLN A 81 -1.21 20.81 22.05
N LEU A 82 -0.39 21.43 21.20
CA LEU A 82 1.06 21.46 21.38
C LEU A 82 1.42 22.42 22.53
N SER A 83 2.31 21.97 23.41
CA SER A 83 2.97 22.79 24.41
C SER A 83 4.17 23.53 23.82
N SER A 84 4.70 24.52 24.55
CA SER A 84 5.90 25.27 24.14
C SER A 84 7.16 24.41 23.98
N ASN A 85 7.17 23.21 24.57
CA ASN A 85 8.29 22.28 24.52
C ASN A 85 8.12 21.21 23.43
N ASP A 86 6.96 21.16 22.78
CA ASP A 86 6.70 20.17 21.74
C ASP A 86 7.37 20.58 20.42
N ILE A 87 7.99 19.60 19.77
CA ILE A 87 8.55 19.77 18.44
C ILE A 87 7.40 19.72 17.44
N PHE A 88 7.31 20.72 16.57
CA PHE A 88 6.36 20.67 15.46
C PHE A 88 6.67 19.48 14.55
N ILE A 89 5.68 18.61 14.37
CA ILE A 89 5.79 17.43 13.52
C ILE A 89 5.09 17.72 12.19
N PRO A 90 5.80 17.73 11.05
CA PRO A 90 5.19 17.99 9.76
C PRO A 90 4.03 17.05 9.47
N ILE A 91 2.91 17.60 9.03
CA ILE A 91 1.76 16.83 8.57
C ILE A 91 2.04 16.37 7.14
N ARG A 92 1.91 15.06 6.89
CA ARG A 92 2.19 14.45 5.59
C ARG A 92 0.99 14.60 4.66
N THR A 93 1.22 15.09 3.46
CA THR A 93 0.26 15.02 2.35
C THR A 93 0.39 13.69 1.62
N PRO A 94 -0.68 12.89 1.48
CA PRO A 94 -0.63 11.61 0.77
C PRO A 94 -0.75 11.81 -0.75
N ALA A 95 0.34 12.25 -1.38
CA ALA A 95 0.40 12.59 -2.80
C ALA A 95 0.16 11.40 -3.74
N GLU A 96 0.57 10.19 -3.37
CA GLU A 96 0.35 9.00 -4.21
C GLU A 96 -1.14 8.66 -4.27
N THR A 97 -1.84 8.87 -3.16
CA THR A 97 -3.30 8.67 -3.11
C THR A 97 -4.04 9.69 -3.95
N VAL A 98 -3.62 10.96 -3.92
CA VAL A 98 -4.17 12.01 -4.82
C VAL A 98 -4.01 11.62 -6.29
N ASN A 99 -2.81 11.15 -6.65
CA ASN A 99 -2.53 10.70 -8.02
C ASN A 99 -3.38 9.49 -8.40
N ALA A 100 -3.56 8.52 -7.51
CA ALA A 100 -4.37 7.34 -7.75
C ALA A 100 -5.86 7.69 -7.94
N ILE A 101 -6.43 8.56 -7.09
CA ILE A 101 -7.81 9.06 -7.23
C ILE A 101 -7.99 9.76 -8.58
N THR A 102 -7.04 10.62 -8.95
CA THR A 102 -7.08 11.34 -10.23
C THR A 102 -7.05 10.39 -11.41
N THR A 103 -6.12 9.43 -11.39
CA THR A 103 -5.89 8.44 -12.44
C THR A 103 -7.10 7.52 -12.64
N MET A 104 -7.75 7.13 -11.54
CA MET A 104 -8.90 6.24 -11.53
C MET A 104 -10.19 6.90 -12.02
N LYS A 105 -10.29 8.23 -11.98
CA LYS A 105 -11.53 8.98 -12.28
C LYS A 105 -12.12 8.65 -13.64
N ASP A 106 -11.27 8.46 -14.65
CA ASP A 106 -11.72 8.14 -16.00
C ASP A 106 -12.10 6.66 -16.16
N SER A 107 -11.63 5.79 -15.26
CA SER A 107 -11.84 4.34 -15.31
C SER A 107 -13.14 3.90 -14.64
N ILE A 108 -13.71 4.71 -13.75
CA ILE A 108 -14.92 4.36 -12.99
C ILE A 108 -16.16 4.22 -13.89
N SER A 109 -16.24 5.00 -14.96
CA SER A 109 -17.33 4.98 -15.93
C SER A 109 -17.15 3.97 -17.06
N GLU A 110 -15.99 3.29 -17.12
CA GLU A 110 -15.69 2.35 -18.20
C GLU A 110 -16.44 1.03 -18.04
N THR A 111 -16.76 0.41 -19.18
CA THR A 111 -17.39 -0.91 -19.24
C THR A 111 -16.35 -2.02 -19.37
N PRO A 112 -16.56 -3.19 -18.74
CA PRO A 112 -17.69 -3.53 -17.87
C PRO A 112 -17.61 -2.85 -16.50
N SER A 113 -18.77 -2.71 -15.86
CA SER A 113 -18.83 -2.20 -14.49
C SER A 113 -18.31 -3.27 -13.51
N PHE A 114 -17.53 -2.85 -12.52
CA PHE A 114 -17.24 -3.69 -11.36
C PHE A 114 -18.25 -3.44 -10.24
N PRO A 115 -18.56 -4.43 -9.39
CA PRO A 115 -19.53 -4.28 -8.30
C PRO A 115 -19.25 -3.09 -7.34
N MET A 116 -17.99 -2.67 -7.27
CA MET A 116 -17.48 -1.62 -6.39
C MET A 116 -17.49 -0.21 -7.01
N ASP A 117 -17.81 -0.05 -8.31
CA ASP A 117 -17.70 1.23 -9.01
C ASP A 117 -18.43 2.36 -8.28
N LYS A 118 -19.67 2.10 -7.83
CA LYS A 118 -20.45 3.10 -7.10
C LYS A 118 -19.79 3.50 -5.77
N GLY A 119 -19.33 2.51 -5.00
CA GLY A 119 -18.74 2.74 -3.68
C GLY A 119 -17.39 3.47 -3.78
N ILE A 120 -16.62 3.24 -4.84
CA ILE A 120 -15.35 3.91 -5.07
C ILE A 120 -15.53 5.42 -5.29
N GLN A 121 -16.61 5.85 -5.92
CA GLN A 121 -16.87 7.27 -6.16
C GLN A 121 -17.10 8.03 -4.85
N GLU A 122 -17.93 7.44 -3.97
CA GLU A 122 -18.21 7.97 -2.63
C GLU A 122 -16.92 7.99 -1.79
N LEU A 123 -16.21 6.85 -1.73
CA LEU A 123 -14.93 6.74 -1.03
C LEU A 123 -13.91 7.78 -1.53
N SER A 124 -13.74 7.94 -2.84
CA SER A 124 -12.77 8.89 -3.41
C SER A 124 -13.08 10.33 -3.02
N THR A 125 -14.37 10.67 -2.89
CA THR A 125 -14.80 12.01 -2.46
C THR A 125 -14.46 12.25 -0.99
N ASP A 126 -14.72 11.27 -0.14
CA ASP A 126 -14.40 11.33 1.30
C ASP A 126 -12.89 11.39 1.54
N LEU A 127 -12.11 10.56 0.83
CA LEU A 127 -10.65 10.59 0.90
C LEU A 127 -10.11 11.95 0.46
N ALA A 128 -10.62 12.52 -0.64
CA ALA A 128 -10.22 13.85 -1.10
C ALA A 128 -10.53 14.94 -0.05
N ASN A 129 -11.66 14.83 0.66
CA ASN A 129 -11.99 15.74 1.75
C ASN A 129 -10.99 15.63 2.92
N GLU A 130 -10.64 14.42 3.34
CA GLU A 130 -9.64 14.23 4.40
C GLU A 130 -8.26 14.75 4.00
N ILE A 131 -7.85 14.52 2.76
CA ILE A 131 -6.58 15.05 2.23
C ILE A 131 -6.58 16.58 2.24
N ARG A 132 -7.69 17.21 1.86
CA ARG A 132 -7.85 18.67 1.99
C ARG A 132 -7.65 19.11 3.44
N ILE A 133 -8.33 18.48 4.40
CA ILE A 133 -8.22 18.84 5.82
C ILE A 133 -6.78 18.70 6.32
N LEU A 134 -6.06 17.63 5.94
CA LEU A 134 -4.65 17.45 6.28
C LEU A 134 -3.76 18.57 5.72
N ASN A 135 -4.02 19.02 4.49
CA ASN A 135 -3.29 20.13 3.87
C ASN A 135 -3.62 21.49 4.52
N ASP A 136 -4.87 21.71 4.90
CA ASP A 136 -5.31 22.91 5.61
C ASP A 136 -4.61 22.99 6.98
N LEU A 137 -4.60 21.88 7.73
CA LEU A 137 -3.85 21.76 8.99
C LEU A 137 -2.34 21.98 8.78
N GLN A 138 -1.75 21.38 7.75
CA GLN A 138 -0.33 21.59 7.43
C GLN A 138 -0.03 23.07 7.20
N THR A 139 -0.88 23.75 6.41
CA THR A 139 -0.74 25.18 6.10
C THR A 139 -0.87 26.01 7.37
N TYR A 140 -1.90 25.76 8.17
CA TYR A 140 -2.18 26.44 9.43
C TYR A 140 -1.02 26.39 10.43
N PHE A 141 -0.41 25.21 10.60
CA PHE A 141 0.75 25.10 11.47
C PHE A 141 2.02 25.71 10.87
N ALA A 142 2.22 25.58 9.55
CA ALA A 142 3.37 26.18 8.85
C ALA A 142 3.34 27.71 8.89
N SER A 143 2.17 28.34 8.82
CA SER A 143 1.98 29.79 8.96
C SER A 143 2.03 30.28 10.41
N LYS A 144 2.05 29.37 11.40
CA LYS A 144 1.92 29.67 12.83
C LYS A 144 0.62 30.39 13.21
N SER A 145 -0.46 30.18 12.44
CA SER A 145 -1.76 30.83 12.69
C SER A 145 -2.35 30.50 14.07
N TYR A 146 -1.90 29.43 14.72
CA TYR A 146 -2.24 29.13 16.12
C TYR A 146 -1.81 30.18 17.14
N LEU A 147 -0.86 31.05 16.81
CA LEU A 147 -0.48 32.17 17.67
C LEU A 147 -1.54 33.28 17.65
N ASP A 148 -2.36 33.34 16.60
CA ASP A 148 -3.36 34.39 16.39
C ASP A 148 -4.74 34.00 16.92
N ASP A 149 -5.09 32.71 16.86
CA ASP A 149 -6.44 32.20 17.18
C ASP A 149 -6.49 31.17 18.33
N ASP A 150 -5.36 30.93 19.01
CA ASP A 150 -5.24 29.95 20.10
C ASP A 150 -5.79 28.55 19.73
N PHE A 151 -5.39 28.03 18.56
CA PHE A 151 -5.77 26.68 18.09
C PHE A 151 -7.26 26.49 17.75
N VAL A 152 -8.05 27.56 17.58
CA VAL A 152 -9.48 27.46 17.25
C VAL A 152 -9.69 26.74 15.91
N GLU A 153 -8.97 27.14 14.86
CA GLU A 153 -9.09 26.54 13.53
C GLU A 153 -8.59 25.08 13.53
N ALA A 154 -7.44 24.80 14.18
CA ALA A 154 -6.94 23.42 14.31
C ALA A 154 -7.95 22.49 15.01
N ARG A 155 -8.61 22.94 16.09
CA ARG A 155 -9.66 22.15 16.77
C ARG A 155 -10.84 21.89 15.85
N SER A 156 -11.24 22.87 15.04
CA SER A 156 -12.33 22.72 14.08
C SER A 156 -11.98 21.70 12.99
N LEU A 157 -10.83 21.86 12.33
CA LEU A 157 -10.34 20.96 11.29
C LEU A 157 -10.12 19.54 11.82
N HIS A 158 -9.57 19.40 13.03
CA HIS A 158 -9.40 18.10 13.68
C HIS A 158 -10.74 17.38 13.89
N LYS A 159 -11.75 18.08 14.40
CA LYS A 159 -13.09 17.52 14.61
C LYS A 159 -13.72 17.10 13.28
N GLU A 160 -13.52 17.90 12.23
CA GLU A 160 -13.96 17.55 10.87
C GLU A 160 -13.27 16.27 10.37
N LEU A 161 -11.95 16.18 10.52
CA LEU A 161 -11.16 15.00 10.12
C LEU A 161 -11.63 13.74 10.86
N VAL A 162 -11.74 13.79 12.19
CA VAL A 162 -12.16 12.63 13.00
C VAL A 162 -13.56 12.15 12.62
N ASN A 163 -14.48 13.06 12.29
CA ASN A 163 -15.80 12.68 11.79
C ASN A 163 -15.73 12.01 10.41
N SER A 164 -14.92 12.54 9.50
CA SER A 164 -14.70 11.94 8.18
C SER A 164 -14.08 10.55 8.28
N VAL A 165 -13.06 10.38 9.15
CA VAL A 165 -12.37 9.10 9.39
C VAL A 165 -13.34 8.01 9.82
N LYS A 166 -14.32 8.32 10.68
CA LYS A 166 -15.34 7.35 11.14
C LYS A 166 -16.20 6.81 9.99
N LYS A 167 -16.49 7.65 8.99
CA LYS A 167 -17.24 7.26 7.78
C LYS A 167 -16.36 6.48 6.83
N SER A 168 -15.25 7.06 6.42
CA SER A 168 -14.36 6.51 5.40
C SER A 168 -13.68 5.21 5.83
N TYR A 169 -13.53 4.94 7.13
CA TYR A 169 -13.02 3.65 7.61
C TYR A 169 -13.83 2.46 7.08
N LYS A 170 -15.16 2.52 7.16
CA LYS A 170 -16.04 1.44 6.67
C LYS A 170 -16.02 1.34 5.15
N GLU A 171 -15.90 2.47 4.47
CA GLU A 171 -15.82 2.54 3.01
C GLU A 171 -14.50 1.92 2.51
N ILE A 172 -13.37 2.22 3.16
CA ILE A 172 -12.06 1.62 2.88
C ILE A 172 -12.11 0.11 3.09
N GLN A 173 -12.70 -0.37 4.19
CA GLN A 173 -12.86 -1.81 4.43
C GLN A 173 -13.67 -2.48 3.32
N THR A 174 -14.83 -1.91 2.99
CA THR A 174 -15.72 -2.42 1.94
C THR A 174 -15.01 -2.48 0.58
N PHE A 175 -14.26 -1.43 0.24
CA PHE A 175 -13.47 -1.37 -0.99
C PHE A 175 -12.35 -2.42 -1.01
N ASN A 176 -11.58 -2.53 0.07
CA ASN A 176 -10.50 -3.51 0.18
C ASN A 176 -11.01 -4.95 0.11
N ASP A 177 -12.15 -5.27 0.73
CA ASP A 177 -12.78 -6.60 0.64
C ASP A 177 -13.22 -6.93 -0.80
N ALA A 178 -13.82 -5.96 -1.49
CA ALA A 178 -14.20 -6.11 -2.89
C ALA A 178 -12.96 -6.30 -3.79
N MET A 179 -11.90 -5.52 -3.56
CA MET A 179 -10.62 -5.64 -4.26
C MET A 179 -9.95 -6.99 -4.02
N GLN A 180 -9.97 -7.48 -2.78
CA GLN A 180 -9.42 -8.78 -2.43
C GLN A 180 -10.09 -9.90 -3.20
N LYS A 181 -11.42 -9.84 -3.35
CA LYS A 181 -12.19 -10.84 -4.10
C LYS A 181 -11.76 -10.87 -5.57
N ILE A 182 -11.76 -9.72 -6.25
CA ILE A 182 -11.40 -9.68 -7.68
C ILE A 182 -9.91 -9.99 -7.91
N ASN A 183 -9.02 -9.56 -7.02
CA ASN A 183 -7.60 -9.91 -7.08
C ASN A 183 -7.44 -11.43 -6.94
N THR A 184 -8.14 -12.08 -6.01
CA THR A 184 -8.08 -13.54 -5.84
C THR A 184 -8.51 -14.30 -7.10
N GLU A 185 -9.60 -13.87 -7.74
CA GLU A 185 -10.09 -14.45 -8.99
C GLU A 185 -9.08 -14.26 -10.14
N GLN A 186 -8.54 -13.04 -10.26
CA GLN A 186 -7.51 -12.69 -11.24
C GLN A 186 -6.22 -13.53 -11.06
N GLN A 187 -5.72 -13.66 -9.83
CA GLN A 187 -4.52 -14.45 -9.54
C GLN A 187 -4.76 -15.94 -9.76
N LYS A 188 -5.96 -16.46 -9.48
CA LYS A 188 -6.32 -17.86 -9.79
C LYS A 188 -6.29 -18.10 -11.30
N PHE A 189 -6.84 -17.18 -12.10
CA PHE A 189 -6.77 -17.27 -13.56
C PHE A 189 -5.32 -17.26 -14.06
N ALA A 190 -4.52 -16.30 -13.59
CA ALA A 190 -3.11 -16.19 -13.97
C ALA A 190 -2.31 -17.46 -13.62
N THR A 191 -2.58 -18.04 -12.43
CA THR A 191 -1.98 -19.32 -11.99
C THR A 191 -2.24 -20.45 -12.98
N GLU A 192 -3.48 -20.61 -13.43
CA GLU A 192 -3.85 -21.66 -14.40
C GLU A 192 -3.23 -21.41 -15.77
N LYS A 193 -3.09 -20.14 -16.19
CA LYS A 193 -2.40 -19.79 -17.42
C LYS A 193 -0.91 -20.11 -17.36
N MET A 194 -0.22 -19.71 -16.28
CA MET A 194 1.20 -20.02 -16.05
C MET A 194 1.47 -21.52 -16.06
N LYS A 195 0.58 -22.32 -15.45
CA LYS A 195 0.67 -23.80 -15.50
C LYS A 195 0.61 -24.34 -16.93
N LYS A 196 -0.32 -23.85 -17.74
CA LYS A 196 -0.51 -24.29 -19.12
C LYS A 196 0.62 -23.87 -20.05
N SER A 197 1.17 -22.66 -19.87
CA SER A 197 2.30 -22.17 -20.66
C SER A 197 3.66 -22.71 -20.18
N GLY A 198 3.70 -23.32 -18.98
CA GLY A 198 4.94 -23.82 -18.39
C GLY A 198 5.87 -22.71 -17.90
N GLU A 199 5.30 -21.59 -17.47
CA GLU A 199 5.95 -20.45 -16.80
C GLU A 199 6.13 -20.77 -15.32
N LEU A 200 7.02 -21.72 -15.02
CA LEU A 200 7.24 -22.29 -13.69
C LEU A 200 7.83 -21.31 -12.66
N THR A 201 8.72 -20.38 -13.04
CA THR A 201 9.28 -19.40 -12.08
C THR A 201 8.25 -18.36 -11.67
N PRO A 202 7.51 -17.71 -12.60
CA PRO A 202 6.39 -16.85 -12.26
C PRO A 202 5.30 -17.57 -11.46
N LEU A 203 4.99 -18.84 -11.81
CA LEU A 203 4.07 -19.67 -11.05
C LEU A 203 4.54 -19.88 -9.61
N ALA A 204 5.82 -20.17 -9.39
CA ALA A 204 6.38 -20.37 -8.06
C ALA A 204 6.31 -19.09 -7.22
N LEU A 205 6.67 -17.93 -7.79
CA LEU A 205 6.52 -16.64 -7.12
C LEU A 205 5.05 -16.34 -6.78
N ASN A 206 4.14 -16.54 -7.74
CA ASN A 206 2.71 -16.31 -7.57
C ASN A 206 2.13 -17.14 -6.42
N ASN A 207 2.52 -18.42 -6.33
CA ASN A 207 2.11 -19.29 -5.23
C ASN A 207 2.67 -18.81 -3.88
N PHE A 208 3.94 -18.40 -3.84
CA PHE A 208 4.55 -17.86 -2.62
C PHE A 208 3.83 -16.58 -2.14
N LEU A 209 3.51 -15.65 -3.05
CA LEU A 209 2.75 -14.45 -2.73
C LEU A 209 1.36 -14.79 -2.18
N SER A 210 0.64 -15.70 -2.84
CA SER A 210 -0.70 -16.10 -2.39
C SER A 210 -0.69 -16.86 -1.07
N ASP A 211 0.33 -17.65 -0.76
CA ASP A 211 0.44 -18.31 0.55
C ASP A 211 0.88 -17.33 1.65
N SER A 212 1.69 -16.31 1.31
CA SER A 212 2.02 -15.20 2.22
C SER A 212 0.77 -14.41 2.61
N GLU A 213 -0.07 -14.11 1.62
CA GLU A 213 -1.33 -13.41 1.80
C GLU A 213 -2.30 -14.18 2.72
N LYS A 214 -2.43 -15.50 2.53
CA LYS A 214 -3.26 -16.36 3.41
C LYS A 214 -2.74 -16.39 4.84
N LEU A 215 -1.43 -16.50 5.03
CA LEU A 215 -0.81 -16.45 6.36
C LEU A 215 -1.11 -15.14 7.09
N ILE A 216 -1.00 -14.01 6.37
CA ILE A 216 -1.33 -12.69 6.90
C ILE A 216 -2.84 -12.57 7.18
N ALA A 217 -3.69 -13.10 6.30
CA ALA A 217 -5.13 -13.12 6.53
C ALA A 217 -5.53 -13.90 7.79
N GLU A 218 -4.80 -14.97 8.12
CA GLU A 218 -5.01 -15.70 9.37
C GLU A 218 -4.64 -14.86 10.60
N LEU A 219 -3.54 -14.10 10.56
CA LEU A 219 -3.21 -13.15 11.64
C LEU A 219 -4.33 -12.12 11.85
N ARG A 220 -4.89 -11.58 10.76
CA ARG A 220 -6.02 -10.64 10.84
C ARG A 220 -7.28 -11.28 11.39
N LYS A 221 -7.62 -12.50 10.94
CA LYS A 221 -8.78 -13.25 11.42
C LYS A 221 -8.70 -13.48 12.93
N GLN A 222 -7.51 -13.77 13.43
CA GLN A 222 -7.25 -13.92 14.87
C GLN A 222 -7.06 -12.59 15.61
N LYS A 223 -7.01 -11.45 14.89
CA LYS A 223 -6.73 -10.11 15.43
C LYS A 223 -5.40 -10.06 16.20
N VAL A 224 -4.39 -10.75 15.68
CA VAL A 224 -3.06 -10.82 16.27
C VAL A 224 -2.23 -9.64 15.81
N THR A 225 -1.60 -8.97 16.76
CA THR A 225 -0.80 -7.75 16.66
C THR A 225 0.48 -7.90 17.47
N ALA A 226 1.40 -6.93 17.41
CA ALA A 226 2.56 -6.91 18.31
C ALA A 226 2.17 -7.01 19.80
N ALA A 227 1.03 -6.44 20.21
CA ALA A 227 0.60 -6.40 21.61
C ALA A 227 0.13 -7.76 22.16
N ASN A 228 -0.40 -8.64 21.31
CA ASN A 228 -0.97 -9.93 21.69
C ASN A 228 -0.41 -11.11 20.88
N VAL A 229 0.77 -10.97 20.28
CA VAL A 229 1.41 -12.03 19.46
C VAL A 229 1.59 -13.36 20.19
N VAL A 230 1.66 -13.35 21.52
CA VAL A 230 1.75 -14.57 22.35
C VAL A 230 0.43 -15.34 22.46
N GLU A 231 -0.68 -14.73 22.09
CA GLU A 231 -2.04 -15.29 22.08
C GLU A 231 -2.38 -15.96 20.74
N LEU A 232 -1.47 -15.93 19.75
CA LEU A 232 -1.64 -16.59 18.47
C LEU A 232 -2.09 -18.05 18.64
N ASP A 233 -3.14 -18.43 17.92
CA ASP A 233 -3.47 -19.84 17.70
C ASP A 233 -2.39 -20.44 16.78
N ILE A 234 -1.42 -21.07 17.43
CA ILE A 234 -0.25 -21.67 16.80
C ILE A 234 -0.67 -22.75 15.80
N ALA A 235 -1.66 -23.58 16.12
CA ALA A 235 -2.04 -24.70 15.25
C ALA A 235 -2.62 -24.18 13.93
N SER A 236 -3.51 -23.19 14.00
CA SER A 236 -4.07 -22.54 12.81
C SER A 236 -2.99 -21.81 11.99
N TYR A 237 -2.10 -21.06 12.66
CA TYR A 237 -1.02 -20.35 11.97
C TYR A 237 -0.02 -21.30 11.30
N GLU A 238 0.34 -22.41 11.94
CA GLU A 238 1.28 -23.40 11.43
C GLU A 238 0.83 -24.02 10.11
N GLU A 239 -0.48 -24.23 9.92
CA GLU A 239 -1.02 -24.73 8.66
C GLU A 239 -0.62 -23.83 7.47
N TYR A 240 -0.89 -22.53 7.60
CA TYR A 240 -0.55 -21.54 6.57
C TYR A 240 0.96 -21.31 6.46
N TYR A 241 1.68 -21.34 7.58
CA TYR A 241 3.14 -21.21 7.59
C TYR A 241 3.83 -22.36 6.84
N ASN A 242 3.32 -23.58 6.99
CA ASN A 242 3.84 -24.75 6.27
C ASN A 242 3.62 -24.63 4.75
N ASN A 243 2.47 -24.08 4.34
CA ASN A 243 2.21 -23.81 2.92
C ASN A 243 3.16 -22.72 2.36
N LEU A 244 3.31 -21.61 3.08
CA LEU A 244 4.28 -20.55 2.76
C LEU A 244 5.71 -21.11 2.64
N THR A 245 6.11 -22.00 3.54
CA THR A 245 7.45 -22.61 3.54
C THR A 245 7.67 -23.44 2.28
N LYS A 246 6.70 -24.29 1.91
CA LYS A 246 6.77 -25.11 0.71
C LYS A 246 6.80 -24.26 -0.57
N SER A 247 6.02 -23.18 -0.64
CA SER A 247 6.03 -22.29 -1.80
C SER A 247 7.28 -21.43 -1.88
N TYR A 248 7.83 -21.01 -0.74
CA TYR A 248 9.15 -20.36 -0.64
C TYR A 248 10.25 -21.24 -1.23
N GLU A 249 10.37 -22.49 -0.76
CA GLU A 249 11.39 -23.42 -1.25
C GLU A 249 11.29 -23.65 -2.76
N LYS A 250 10.08 -23.78 -3.28
CA LYS A 250 9.83 -23.89 -4.73
C LYS A 250 10.28 -22.64 -5.48
N PHE A 251 9.98 -21.44 -4.97
CA PHE A 251 10.40 -20.20 -5.59
C PHE A 251 11.92 -20.01 -5.55
N ILE A 252 12.58 -20.34 -4.43
CA ILE A 252 14.04 -20.30 -4.33
C ILE A 252 14.69 -21.30 -5.29
N LYS A 253 14.12 -22.49 -5.46
CA LYS A 253 14.60 -23.45 -6.46
C LYS A 253 14.42 -22.93 -7.88
N ALA A 254 13.23 -22.41 -8.23
CA ALA A 254 12.94 -21.91 -9.56
C ALA A 254 13.80 -20.69 -9.94
N SER A 255 14.06 -19.79 -8.98
CA SER A 255 14.92 -18.61 -9.20
C SER A 255 16.40 -18.92 -9.44
N LYS A 256 16.81 -20.19 -9.33
CA LYS A 256 18.18 -20.67 -9.60
C LYS A 256 18.24 -21.62 -10.81
N ASP A 257 17.10 -21.95 -11.42
CA ASP A 257 17.04 -22.82 -12.59
C ASP A 257 17.35 -22.01 -13.86
N GLU A 258 18.63 -21.89 -14.20
CA GLU A 258 19.08 -21.08 -15.33
C GLU A 258 18.43 -21.49 -16.66
N THR A 259 18.14 -22.78 -16.85
CA THR A 259 17.50 -23.29 -18.07
C THR A 259 16.06 -22.80 -18.17
N GLN A 260 15.30 -22.91 -17.08
CA GLN A 260 13.94 -22.42 -17.02
C GLN A 260 13.89 -20.88 -17.14
N LEU A 261 14.78 -20.16 -16.47
CA LEU A 261 14.86 -18.70 -16.55
C LEU A 261 15.11 -18.22 -17.99
N GLN A 262 16.04 -18.87 -18.71
CA GLN A 262 16.28 -18.56 -20.13
C GLN A 262 15.04 -18.75 -20.98
N LYS A 263 14.29 -19.85 -20.78
CA LYS A 263 13.04 -20.13 -21.48
C LYS A 263 11.97 -19.05 -21.24
N GLU A 264 11.88 -18.55 -20.01
CA GLU A 264 10.91 -17.53 -19.58
C GLU A 264 11.36 -16.09 -19.89
N LYS A 265 12.57 -15.94 -20.47
CA LYS A 265 13.24 -14.65 -20.72
C LYS A 265 13.44 -13.86 -19.43
N LEU A 266 13.82 -14.55 -18.37
CA LEU A 266 14.18 -14.01 -17.07
C LEU A 266 15.67 -14.23 -16.82
N THR A 267 16.22 -13.44 -15.92
CA THR A 267 17.58 -13.60 -15.39
C THR A 267 17.53 -13.60 -13.88
N SER A 268 18.53 -14.19 -13.23
CA SER A 268 18.66 -14.14 -11.77
C SER A 268 18.66 -12.70 -11.25
N ASN A 269 19.24 -11.75 -12.00
CA ASN A 269 19.20 -10.31 -11.69
C ASN A 269 17.79 -9.74 -11.65
N ASN A 270 16.86 -10.22 -12.50
CA ASN A 270 15.46 -9.80 -12.42
C ASN A 270 14.78 -10.26 -11.12
N LEU A 271 15.33 -11.27 -10.45
CA LEU A 271 14.75 -11.91 -9.27
C LEU A 271 15.45 -11.55 -7.96
N VAL A 272 16.64 -10.94 -7.97
CA VAL A 272 17.45 -10.68 -6.76
C VAL A 272 16.63 -10.00 -5.66
N PHE A 273 15.91 -8.93 -5.97
CA PHE A 273 15.11 -8.20 -4.97
C PHE A 273 13.90 -9.02 -4.49
N LEU A 274 13.23 -9.72 -5.40
CA LEU A 274 12.08 -10.58 -5.08
C LEU A 274 12.50 -11.75 -4.18
N VAL A 275 13.64 -12.39 -4.47
CA VAL A 275 14.22 -13.48 -3.66
C VAL A 275 14.63 -12.98 -2.29
N LYS A 276 15.26 -11.80 -2.20
CA LYS A 276 15.63 -11.17 -0.92
C LYS A 276 14.39 -10.94 -0.06
N LYS A 277 13.35 -10.32 -0.63
CA LYS A 277 12.10 -10.00 0.09
C LYS A 277 11.29 -11.25 0.45
N ALA A 278 11.23 -12.24 -0.43
CA ALA A 278 10.64 -13.54 -0.10
C ALA A 278 11.35 -14.22 1.08
N THR A 279 12.68 -14.11 1.13
CA THR A 279 13.49 -14.62 2.25
C THR A 279 13.20 -13.86 3.54
N SER A 280 13.08 -12.54 3.50
CA SER A 280 12.67 -11.74 4.66
C SER A 280 11.30 -12.16 5.20
N ILE A 281 10.29 -12.30 4.32
CA ILE A 281 8.94 -12.76 4.72
C ILE A 281 8.99 -14.12 5.39
N LYS A 282 9.74 -15.08 4.82
CA LYS A 282 9.91 -16.41 5.40
C LYS A 282 10.60 -16.36 6.76
N ALA A 283 11.61 -15.51 6.93
CA ALA A 283 12.30 -15.31 8.20
C ALA A 283 11.36 -14.71 9.25
N GLU A 284 10.64 -13.62 8.94
CA GLU A 284 9.72 -12.97 9.87
C GLU A 284 8.56 -13.87 10.27
N ALA A 285 7.98 -14.63 9.35
CA ALA A 285 6.96 -15.63 9.66
C ALA A 285 7.47 -16.71 10.63
N THR A 286 8.75 -17.08 10.51
CA THR A 286 9.40 -18.05 11.41
C THR A 286 9.65 -17.45 12.78
N LEU A 287 10.10 -16.21 12.85
CA LEU A 287 10.35 -15.49 14.10
C LEU A 287 9.05 -15.25 14.87
N LEU A 288 7.97 -14.87 14.18
CA LEU A 288 6.64 -14.70 14.75
C LEU A 288 6.13 -16.01 15.36
N LEU A 289 6.20 -17.12 14.62
CA LEU A 289 5.81 -18.43 15.13
C LEU A 289 6.64 -18.86 16.35
N ASN A 290 7.96 -18.66 16.29
CA ASN A 290 8.84 -18.97 17.41
C ASN A 290 8.47 -18.14 18.65
N ARG A 291 8.22 -16.84 18.47
CA ARG A 291 7.80 -15.92 19.52
C ARG A 291 6.51 -16.37 20.21
N ALA A 292 5.51 -16.80 19.43
CA ALA A 292 4.27 -17.34 19.95
C ALA A 292 4.48 -18.64 20.75
N LYS A 293 5.32 -19.55 20.23
CA LYS A 293 5.66 -20.82 20.90
C LYS A 293 6.42 -20.62 22.20
N THR A 294 7.37 -19.70 22.24
CA THR A 294 8.20 -19.40 23.42
C THR A 294 7.54 -18.39 24.37
N LYS A 295 6.34 -17.90 24.03
CA LYS A 295 5.59 -16.89 24.80
C LYS A 295 6.39 -15.62 25.06
N GLN A 296 7.23 -15.22 24.10
CA GLN A 296 8.06 -14.03 24.21
C GLN A 296 7.29 -12.76 23.78
N ALA A 297 6.76 -12.00 24.74
CA ALA A 297 6.08 -10.75 24.45
C ALA A 297 7.01 -9.69 23.79
N ILE A 298 6.41 -8.73 23.09
CA ILE A 298 7.11 -7.54 22.60
C ILE A 298 7.33 -6.59 23.77
N PRO A 299 8.52 -5.98 23.94
CA PRO A 299 8.77 -5.01 25.00
C PRO A 299 7.78 -3.83 24.93
N GLU A 300 7.32 -3.36 26.09
CA GLU A 300 6.36 -2.24 26.16
C GLU A 300 6.92 -0.95 25.52
N SER A 301 8.24 -0.76 25.57
CA SER A 301 8.93 0.34 24.89
C SER A 301 8.72 0.34 23.38
N ASP A 302 8.66 -0.84 22.78
CA ASP A 302 8.51 -1.01 21.33
C ASP A 302 7.04 -0.83 20.93
N LEU A 303 6.11 -1.32 21.76
CA LEU A 303 4.67 -1.17 21.53
C LEU A 303 4.23 0.31 21.50
N LYS A 304 4.91 1.18 22.26
CA LYS A 304 4.61 2.62 22.31
C LYS A 304 4.96 3.36 21.01
N ASN A 305 5.69 2.73 20.08
CA ASN A 305 6.07 3.37 18.83
C ASN A 305 5.74 2.49 17.61
N PRO A 306 4.76 2.91 16.78
CA PRO A 306 4.45 2.27 15.50
C PRO A 306 5.65 1.98 14.58
N ILE A 307 6.70 2.81 14.61
CA ILE A 307 7.91 2.57 13.82
C ILE A 307 8.68 1.35 14.35
N PHE A 308 8.71 1.17 15.67
CA PHE A 308 9.37 0.02 16.29
C PHE A 308 8.60 -1.25 15.99
N ILE A 309 7.28 -1.31 16.14
CA ILE A 309 6.53 -2.54 15.82
C ILE A 309 6.67 -2.98 14.35
N GLU A 310 6.82 -2.06 13.40
CA GLU A 310 7.07 -2.37 11.99
C GLU A 310 8.52 -2.81 11.66
N THR A 311 9.45 -2.64 12.60
CA THR A 311 10.88 -2.96 12.41
C THR A 311 11.38 -4.03 13.39
N THR A 312 10.68 -4.25 14.49
CA THR A 312 10.92 -5.29 15.48
C THR A 312 10.65 -6.67 14.89
N GLU A 313 11.61 -7.56 15.07
CA GLU A 313 11.55 -8.93 14.55
C GLU A 313 10.43 -9.77 15.16
N GLY A 314 9.77 -10.55 14.30
CA GLY A 314 8.71 -11.47 14.67
C GLY A 314 7.41 -10.78 15.09
N THR A 315 7.16 -9.56 14.61
CA THR A 315 5.85 -8.89 14.74
C THR A 315 4.98 -9.15 13.50
N PRO A 316 3.64 -9.24 13.67
CA PRO A 316 2.71 -9.22 12.55
C PRO A 316 2.90 -8.02 11.60
N GLU A 317 3.17 -6.84 12.16
CA GLU A 317 3.30 -5.58 11.43
C GLU A 317 4.53 -5.58 10.52
N LYS A 318 5.68 -6.09 11.00
CA LYS A 318 6.88 -6.24 10.17
C LYS A 318 6.68 -7.26 9.04
N LEU A 319 6.01 -8.38 9.33
CA LEU A 319 5.68 -9.38 8.29
C LEU A 319 4.81 -8.77 7.18
N ILE A 320 3.79 -8.00 7.55
CA ILE A 320 2.91 -7.30 6.60
C ILE A 320 3.70 -6.28 5.77
N LYS A 321 4.58 -5.51 6.42
CA LYS A 321 5.44 -4.54 5.74
C LYS A 321 6.36 -5.20 4.72
N GLU A 322 7.01 -6.31 5.05
CA GLU A 322 7.86 -7.04 4.10
C GLU A 322 7.05 -7.63 2.93
N TYR A 323 5.84 -8.11 3.19
CA TYR A 323 4.92 -8.53 2.12
C TYR A 323 4.52 -7.37 1.20
N ASN A 324 4.11 -6.23 1.75
CA ASN A 324 3.73 -5.06 0.95
C ASN A 324 4.91 -4.53 0.11
N ASN A 325 6.12 -4.52 0.68
CA ASN A 325 7.35 -4.20 -0.07
C ASN A 325 7.55 -5.15 -1.26
N LEU A 326 7.33 -6.46 -1.07
CA LEU A 326 7.43 -7.44 -2.16
C LEU A 326 6.36 -7.20 -3.25
N ILE A 327 5.13 -6.83 -2.86
CA ILE A 327 4.08 -6.48 -3.82
C ILE A 327 4.45 -5.23 -4.63
N THR A 328 5.04 -4.21 -4.00
CA THR A 328 5.56 -3.03 -4.69
C THR A 328 6.64 -3.40 -5.71
N ASP A 329 7.62 -4.23 -5.32
CA ASP A 329 8.68 -4.70 -6.23
C ASP A 329 8.11 -5.53 -7.40
N TYR A 330 7.13 -6.40 -7.13
CA TYR A 330 6.43 -7.18 -8.15
C TYR A 330 5.67 -6.27 -9.14
N ASN A 331 4.88 -5.32 -8.64
CA ASN A 331 4.07 -4.42 -9.45
C ASN A 331 4.90 -3.41 -10.26
N SER A 332 6.11 -3.09 -9.79
CA SER A 332 7.05 -2.20 -10.48
C SER A 332 7.98 -2.94 -11.46
N SER A 333 8.14 -4.25 -11.33
CA SER A 333 9.06 -5.04 -12.16
C SER A 333 8.54 -5.23 -13.58
N LEU A 334 9.24 -4.68 -14.58
CA LEU A 334 8.89 -4.81 -16.01
C LEU A 334 8.79 -6.28 -16.46
N SER A 335 9.55 -7.17 -15.83
CA SER A 335 9.52 -8.61 -16.10
C SER A 335 8.22 -9.28 -15.64
N PHE A 336 7.53 -8.69 -14.67
CA PHE A 336 6.31 -9.24 -14.09
C PHE A 336 5.07 -8.41 -14.42
N HIS A 337 5.01 -7.11 -14.13
CA HIS A 337 3.76 -6.35 -14.26
C HIS A 337 3.25 -6.20 -15.70
N LYS A 338 4.12 -6.31 -16.71
CA LYS A 338 3.70 -6.33 -18.12
C LYS A 338 3.17 -7.69 -18.56
N LYS A 339 3.60 -8.76 -17.90
CA LYS A 339 3.30 -10.14 -18.25
C LYS A 339 2.28 -10.81 -17.34
N TYR A 340 2.05 -10.29 -16.15
CA TYR A 340 1.16 -10.88 -15.17
C TYR A 340 0.36 -9.80 -14.44
N PRO A 341 -0.83 -10.13 -13.93
CA PRO A 341 -1.71 -9.14 -13.31
C PRO A 341 -1.10 -8.55 -12.04
N ARG A 342 -1.35 -7.25 -11.83
CA ARG A 342 -0.96 -6.56 -10.59
C ARG A 342 -1.66 -7.16 -9.38
N ARG A 343 -1.02 -7.02 -8.23
CA ARG A 343 -1.50 -7.49 -6.93
C ARG A 343 -1.75 -6.33 -5.98
N ILE A 344 -2.65 -6.53 -5.03
CA ILE A 344 -2.93 -5.55 -3.97
C ILE A 344 -2.02 -5.76 -2.75
N ASN A 345 -1.69 -4.67 -2.08
CA ASN A 345 -1.07 -4.67 -0.77
C ASN A 345 -2.03 -5.29 0.24
N SER A 346 -1.45 -5.92 1.25
CA SER A 346 -2.19 -6.34 2.42
C SER A 346 -2.54 -5.11 3.26
N VAL A 347 -3.81 -4.99 3.67
CA VAL A 347 -4.26 -3.93 4.57
C VAL A 347 -3.45 -4.00 5.87
N GLY A 348 -2.75 -2.94 6.25
CA GLY A 348 -2.05 -2.89 7.55
C GLY A 348 -3.00 -3.28 8.70
N ILE A 349 -2.48 -3.82 9.80
CA ILE A 349 -3.29 -3.94 11.02
C ILE A 349 -3.40 -2.52 11.59
N ILE A 350 -4.38 -1.76 11.09
CA ILE A 350 -4.58 -0.38 11.51
C ILE A 350 -5.48 -0.39 12.73
N PHE A 351 -4.87 -0.05 13.86
CA PHE A 351 -5.57 0.34 15.07
C PHE A 351 -6.31 1.66 14.79
N ILE A 352 -7.63 1.66 15.00
CA ILE A 352 -8.31 2.88 15.43
C ILE A 352 -8.24 2.84 16.95
N TYR A 353 -7.52 3.81 17.52
CA TYR A 353 -7.71 4.21 18.91
C TYR A 353 -8.98 5.07 18.99
#